data_AF-A0A8S4A4M2-F1
#
_entry.id   AF-A0A8S4A4M2-F1
#
_cell.length_a   1.000
_cell.length_b   1.000
_cell.length_c   1.000
_cell.angle_alpha   90.00
_cell.angle_beta   90.00
_cell.angle_gamma   90.00
#
_symmetry.space_group_name_H-M   'P 1'
#
loop_
_entity.id
_entity.type
_entity.pdbx_description
1 polymer ?
#
loop_
_entity_poly.entity_id
_entity_poly.type
_entity_poly.pdbx_seq_one_letter_code
_entity_poly.pdbx_strand_id
1 'polypeptide(L)'
;MTPPPPVVNTDSIREAEVLGEIAVEGLYKYGLPSMILCIGATFLMRRRVAGFTATRAERFILSAMHYYAASDIGFNLGMKIYEPTFEQKVVERIPNSDYAKIIRESRRFG
;
A
#
# COMPACT_ATOMS: atom_id res chain seq x y z
N MET A 1 -5.13 46.83 14.54
CA MET A 1 -4.04 45.84 14.67
C MET A 1 -4.40 44.67 13.78
N THR A 2 -3.59 44.37 12.78
CA THR A 2 -3.74 43.15 11.97
C THR A 2 -3.22 41.96 12.77
N PRO A 3 -3.93 40.82 12.80
CA PRO A 3 -3.42 39.62 13.46
C PRO A 3 -2.10 39.17 12.81
N PRO A 4 -1.16 38.60 13.59
CA PRO A 4 0.06 38.07 13.03
C PRO A 4 -0.26 36.96 12.00
N PRO A 5 0.54 36.83 10.93
CA PRO A 5 0.34 35.76 9.97
C PRO A 5 0.44 34.40 10.66
N PRO A 6 -0.35 33.40 10.21
CA PRO A 6 -0.30 32.07 10.78
C PRO A 6 1.11 31.50 10.63
N VAL A 7 1.68 31.03 11.73
CA VAL A 7 2.97 30.33 11.74
C VAL A 7 2.74 28.96 11.09
N VAL A 8 3.15 28.84 9.82
CA VAL A 8 3.13 27.56 9.12
C VAL A 8 4.23 26.69 9.71
N ASN A 9 3.85 25.56 10.32
CA ASN A 9 4.81 24.62 10.89
C ASN A 9 5.49 23.82 9.75
N THR A 10 6.61 24.35 9.26
CA THR A 10 7.37 23.80 8.13
C THR A 10 7.88 22.39 8.35
N ASP A 11 8.12 21.99 9.61
CA ASP A 11 8.61 20.65 9.93
C ASP A 11 7.53 19.58 9.69
N SER A 12 6.28 19.89 10.05
CA SER A 12 5.15 18.99 9.80
C SER A 12 4.86 18.78 8.31
N ILE A 13 5.08 19.80 7.49
CA ILE A 13 4.93 19.72 6.03
C ILE A 13 6.02 18.83 5.45
N ARG A 14 7.27 19.04 5.88
CA ARG A 14 8.41 18.22 5.44
C ARG A 14 8.24 16.75 5.79
N GLU A 15 7.72 16.44 6.98
CA GLU A 15 7.42 15.07 7.39
C GLU A 15 6.36 14.41 6.49
N ALA A 16 5.27 15.12 6.20
CA ALA A 16 4.22 14.64 5.31
C ALA A 16 4.73 14.39 3.88
N GLU A 17 5.57 15.27 3.35
CA GLU A 17 6.21 15.10 2.04
C GLU A 17 7.08 13.84 2.00
N VAL A 18 7.94 13.65 3.01
CA VAL A 18 8.80 12.45 3.09
C VAL A 18 7.96 11.18 3.20
N LEU A 19 6.92 11.17 4.02
CA LEU A 19 6.01 10.02 4.13
C LEU A 19 5.28 9.75 2.80
N GLY A 20 4.85 10.80 2.11
CA GLY A 20 4.23 10.71 0.80
C GLY A 20 5.17 10.08 -0.23
N GLU A 21 6.42 10.51 -0.30
CA GLU A 21 7.42 9.94 -1.19
C GLU A 21 7.69 8.46 -0.90
N ILE A 22 7.87 8.10 0.38
CA ILE A 22 8.09 6.71 0.79
C ILE A 22 6.87 5.86 0.41
N ALA A 23 5.66 6.33 0.70
CA ALA A 23 4.42 5.62 0.37
C ALA A 23 4.24 5.42 -1.14
N VAL A 24 4.50 6.46 -1.93
CA VAL A 24 4.43 6.40 -3.41
C VAL A 24 5.45 5.40 -3.95
N GLU A 25 6.67 5.39 -3.41
CA GLU A 25 7.67 4.40 -3.78
C GLU A 25 7.22 2.96 -3.47
N GLY A 26 6.64 2.73 -2.28
CA GLY A 26 6.08 1.45 -1.88
C GLY A 26 4.98 0.96 -2.82
N LEU A 27 4.07 1.86 -3.18
CA LEU A 27 2.99 1.59 -4.12
C LEU A 27 3.55 1.16 -5.49
N TYR A 28 4.49 1.92 -6.06
CA TYR A 28 5.00 1.63 -7.41
C TYR A 28 5.91 0.40 -7.47
N LYS A 29 6.75 0.18 -6.45
CA LYS A 29 7.75 -0.90 -6.47
C LYS A 29 7.22 -2.23 -5.96
N TYR A 30 6.22 -2.22 -5.08
CA TYR A 30 5.75 -3.44 -4.40
C TYR A 30 4.25 -3.64 -4.53
N GLY A 31 3.44 -2.63 -4.21
CA GLY A 31 1.98 -2.74 -4.23
C GLY A 31 1.42 -3.09 -5.61
N LEU A 32 1.63 -2.21 -6.60
CA LEU A 32 1.13 -2.39 -7.97
C LEU A 32 1.68 -3.65 -8.65
N PRO A 33 2.99 -3.97 -8.59
CA PRO A 33 3.50 -5.21 -9.18
C PRO A 33 2.87 -6.47 -8.59
N SER A 34 2.73 -6.55 -7.25
CA SER A 34 2.09 -7.70 -6.61
C SER A 34 0.59 -7.81 -6.96
N MET A 35 -0.12 -6.69 -7.07
CA MET A 35 -1.50 -6.67 -7.59
C MET A 35 -1.58 -7.25 -9.00
N ILE A 36 -0.71 -6.80 -9.91
CA ILE A 36 -0.67 -7.27 -11.31
C ILE A 36 -0.39 -8.78 -11.36
N LEU A 37 0.54 -9.28 -10.54
CA LEU A 37 0.86 -10.69 -10.45
C LEU A 37 -0.34 -11.52 -10.00
N CYS A 38 -1.01 -11.13 -8.91
CA CYS A 38 -2.18 -11.84 -8.40
C CYS A 38 -3.34 -11.81 -9.39
N ILE A 39 -3.61 -10.66 -10.01
CA ILE A 39 -4.63 -10.51 -11.06
C ILE A 39 -4.33 -11.43 -12.26
N GLY A 40 -3.07 -11.48 -12.71
CA GLY A 40 -2.63 -12.35 -13.79
C GLY A 40 -2.81 -13.83 -13.47
N ALA A 41 -2.46 -14.24 -12.24
CA ALA A 41 -2.68 -15.60 -11.75
C ALA A 41 -4.16 -15.97 -11.76
N THR A 42 -5.03 -15.09 -11.27
CA THR A 42 -6.48 -15.27 -11.31
C THR A 42 -7.00 -15.44 -12.74
N PHE A 43 -6.54 -14.62 -13.69
CA PHE A 43 -6.93 -14.76 -15.09
C PHE A 43 -6.55 -16.13 -15.66
N LEU A 44 -5.32 -16.61 -15.40
CA LEU A 44 -4.86 -17.92 -15.85
C LEU A 44 -5.65 -19.07 -15.22
N MET A 45 -5.94 -19.00 -13.92
CA MET A 45 -6.76 -20.00 -13.23
C MET A 45 -8.17 -20.06 -13.81
N ARG A 46 -8.79 -18.91 -14.11
CA ARG A 46 -10.14 -18.89 -14.71
C ARG A 46 -10.20 -19.55 -16.08
N ARG A 47 -9.14 -19.46 -16.89
CA ARG A 47 -9.05 -20.21 -18.17
C ARG A 47 -8.98 -21.73 -17.97
N ARG A 48 -8.43 -22.20 -16.85
CA ARG A 48 -8.36 -23.64 -16.52
C ARG A 48 -9.67 -24.19 -15.96
N VAL A 49 -10.52 -23.35 -15.38
CA VAL A 49 -11.79 -23.75 -14.74
C VAL A 49 -13.00 -23.40 -15.61
N ALA A 50 -12.85 -23.40 -16.94
CA ALA A 50 -13.92 -23.07 -17.89
C ALA A 50 -14.94 -24.22 -18.01
N GLY A 51 -15.70 -24.46 -16.94
CA GLY A 51 -16.77 -25.47 -16.87
C GLY A 51 -18.06 -24.98 -16.21
N PHE A 52 -18.17 -23.69 -15.88
CA PHE A 52 -19.34 -23.17 -15.17
C PHE A 52 -20.52 -22.87 -16.11
N THR A 53 -21.63 -23.55 -15.87
CA THR A 53 -22.97 -23.18 -16.35
C THR A 53 -23.45 -21.94 -15.59
N ALA A 54 -23.09 -20.76 -16.10
CA ALA A 54 -23.54 -19.47 -15.58
C ALA A 54 -24.05 -18.58 -16.72
N THR A 55 -24.94 -17.65 -16.42
CA THR A 55 -25.34 -16.60 -17.36
C THR A 55 -24.17 -15.62 -17.61
N ARG A 56 -24.29 -14.78 -18.65
CA ARG A 56 -23.26 -13.77 -18.96
C ARG A 56 -23.06 -12.77 -17.80
N ALA A 57 -24.14 -12.37 -17.13
CA ALA A 57 -24.09 -11.44 -16.01
C ALA A 57 -23.39 -12.07 -14.79
N GLU A 58 -23.75 -13.29 -14.43
CA GLU A 58 -23.11 -14.03 -13.32
C GLU A 58 -21.61 -14.24 -13.57
N ARG A 59 -21.22 -14.58 -14.81
CA ARG A 59 -19.81 -14.67 -15.18
C ARG A 59 -19.06 -13.35 -14.99
N PHE A 60 -19.69 -12.22 -15.33
CA PHE A 60 -19.08 -10.91 -15.13
C PHE A 60 -18.93 -10.57 -13.64
N ILE A 61 -19.98 -10.75 -12.84
CA ILE A 61 -19.94 -10.50 -11.38
C ILE A 61 -18.87 -11.37 -10.72
N LEU A 62 -18.85 -12.68 -11.03
CA LEU A 62 -17.84 -13.59 -10.53
C LEU A 62 -16.43 -13.17 -10.96
N SER A 63 -16.28 -12.62 -12.18
CA SER A 63 -15.01 -12.04 -12.62
C SER A 63 -14.58 -10.90 -11.72
N ALA A 64 -15.44 -9.90 -11.57
CA ALA A 64 -15.15 -8.69 -10.82
C ALA A 64 -14.77 -9.00 -9.37
N MET A 65 -15.50 -9.92 -8.71
CA MET A 65 -15.17 -10.37 -7.35
C MET A 65 -13.79 -10.99 -7.25
N HIS A 66 -13.40 -11.83 -8.22
CA HIS A 66 -12.07 -12.45 -8.23
C HIS A 66 -10.97 -11.43 -8.53
N TYR A 67 -11.19 -10.48 -9.44
CA TYR A 67 -10.24 -9.40 -9.69
C TYR A 67 -10.05 -8.53 -8.45
N TYR A 68 -11.15 -8.18 -7.75
CA TYR A 68 -11.11 -7.43 -6.49
C TYR A 68 -10.32 -8.18 -5.41
N ALA A 69 -10.64 -9.45 -5.17
CA ALA A 69 -9.92 -10.26 -4.20
C ALA A 69 -8.43 -10.41 -4.55
N ALA A 70 -8.11 -10.59 -5.84
CA ALA A 70 -6.73 -10.69 -6.30
C ALA A 70 -5.96 -9.38 -6.13
N SER A 71 -6.57 -8.23 -6.41
CA SER A 71 -5.96 -6.93 -6.14
C SER A 71 -5.70 -6.72 -4.65
N ASP A 72 -6.65 -7.05 -3.79
CA ASP A 72 -6.48 -6.88 -2.35
C ASP A 72 -5.37 -7.78 -1.80
N ILE A 73 -5.40 -9.08 -2.15
CA ILE A 73 -4.34 -10.03 -1.77
C ILE A 73 -2.97 -9.56 -2.28
N GLY A 74 -2.90 -9.16 -3.55
CA GLY A 74 -1.65 -8.71 -4.16
C GLY A 74 -1.12 -7.44 -3.49
N PHE A 75 -1.98 -6.46 -3.21
CA PHE A 75 -1.57 -5.24 -2.52
C PHE A 75 -1.05 -5.53 -1.11
N ASN A 76 -1.78 -6.32 -0.32
CA ASN A 76 -1.35 -6.72 1.02
C ASN A 76 -0.02 -7.48 1.01
N LEU A 77 0.17 -8.39 0.04
CA LEU A 77 1.44 -9.10 -0.12
C LEU A 77 2.59 -8.13 -0.44
N GLY A 78 2.38 -7.21 -1.38
CA GLY A 78 3.36 -6.17 -1.71
C GLY A 78 3.72 -5.31 -0.50
N MET A 79 2.71 -4.87 0.26
CA MET A 79 2.92 -4.07 1.46
C MET A 79 3.65 -4.84 2.56
N LYS A 80 3.34 -6.12 2.77
CA LYS A 80 4.04 -6.96 3.74
C LYS A 80 5.52 -7.13 3.42
N ILE A 81 5.87 -7.22 2.15
CA ILE A 81 7.28 -7.27 1.72
C ILE A 81 7.95 -5.90 1.90
N TYR A 82 7.21 -4.82 1.66
CA TYR A 82 7.73 -3.46 1.71
C TYR A 82 7.84 -2.89 3.14
N GLU A 83 7.00 -3.32 4.06
CA GLU A 83 6.86 -2.80 5.42
C GLU A 83 8.20 -2.63 6.17
N PRO A 84 9.15 -3.60 6.16
CA PRO A 84 10.45 -3.40 6.80
C PRO A 84 11.26 -2.26 6.16
N THR A 85 11.17 -2.10 4.84
CA THR A 85 11.85 -1.03 4.09
C THR A 85 11.19 0.32 4.34
N PHE A 86 9.85 0.36 4.41
CA PHE A 86 9.10 1.55 4.80
C PHE A 86 9.57 2.05 6.16
N GLU A 87 9.54 1.17 7.17
CA GLU A 87 9.94 1.51 8.54
C GLU A 87 11.38 2.02 8.62
N GLN A 88 12.30 1.34 7.94
CA GLN A 88 13.70 1.75 7.90
C GLN A 88 13.83 3.18 7.34
N LYS A 89 13.17 3.46 6.21
CA LYS A 89 13.22 4.78 5.58
C LYS A 89 12.60 5.89 6.43
N VAL A 90 11.52 5.59 7.16
CA VAL A 90 10.93 6.55 8.11
C VAL A 90 11.94 6.89 9.20
N VAL A 91 12.58 5.89 9.80
CA VAL A 91 13.58 6.09 10.86
C VAL A 91 14.81 6.85 10.36
N GLU A 92 15.24 6.64 9.11
CA GLU A 92 16.40 7.31 8.51
C GLU A 92 16.11 8.75 8.07
N ARG A 93 14.97 8.99 7.43
CA ARG A 93 14.68 10.29 6.79
C ARG A 93 13.99 11.30 7.71
N ILE A 94 13.24 10.81 8.70
CA ILE A 94 12.54 11.62 9.71
C ILE A 94 12.77 11.05 11.12
N PRO A 95 14.03 10.97 11.59
CA PRO A 95 14.41 10.26 12.81
C PRO A 95 13.80 10.80 14.11
N ASN A 96 13.34 12.06 14.11
CA ASN A 96 12.77 12.73 15.29
C ASN A 96 11.23 12.71 15.29
N SER A 97 10.60 12.23 14.22
CA SER A 97 9.15 12.13 14.10
C SER A 97 8.58 11.13 15.10
N ASP A 98 7.31 11.32 15.46
CA ASP A 98 6.61 10.37 16.34
C ASP A 98 6.46 8.99 15.68
N TYR A 99 6.36 8.93 14.34
CA TYR A 99 6.39 7.68 13.59
C TYR A 99 7.70 6.91 13.81
N ALA A 100 8.85 7.58 13.71
CA ALA A 100 10.14 6.96 13.95
C ALA A 100 10.31 6.49 15.40
N LYS A 101 9.70 7.19 16.38
CA LYS A 101 9.68 6.74 17.79
C LYS A 101 8.85 5.47 17.95
N ILE A 102 7.63 5.46 17.43
CA ILE A 102 6.71 4.30 17.48
C ILE A 102 7.37 3.06 16.85
N ILE A 103 8.02 3.20 15.69
CA ILE A 103 8.73 2.09 15.01
C ILE A 103 9.89 1.57 15.86
N ARG A 104 10.66 2.46 16.51
CA ARG A 104 11.76 2.03 17.39
C ARG A 104 11.24 1.32 18.63
N GLU A 105 10.10 1.76 19.17
CA GLU A 105 9.46 1.13 20.33
C GLU A 105 8.89 -0.24 19.97
N SER A 106 8.17 -0.38 18.84
CA SER A 106 7.64 -1.67 18.40
C SER A 106 8.74 -2.72 18.21
N ARG A 107 9.90 -2.33 17.67
CA ARG A 107 11.08 -3.22 17.53
C ARG A 107 11.77 -3.59 18.83
N ARG A 108 11.59 -2.82 19.90
CA ARG A 108 12.18 -3.12 21.22
C ARG A 108 11.35 -4.13 22.02
N PHE A 109 10.05 -4.21 21.74
CA PHE A 109 9.10 -5.03 22.51
C PHE A 109 8.44 -6.16 21.69
N GLY A 110 8.69 -6.22 20.38
CA GLY A 110 8.23 -7.27 19.47
C GLY A 110 9.20 -8.43 19.31
#